data_AF-A0A7J6A0Y4-F1
#
_entry.id   AF-A0A7J6A0Y4-F1
#
_cell.length_a   1.000
_cell.length_b   1.000
_cell.length_c   1.000
_cell.angle_alpha   90.00
_cell.angle_beta   90.00
_cell.angle_gamma   90.00
#
_symmetry.space_group_name_H-M   'P 1'
#
loop_
_entity.id
_entity.type
_entity.pdbx_description
1 polymer ?
#
loop_
_entity_poly.entity_id
_entity_poly.type
_entity_poly.pdbx_seq_one_letter_code
_entity_poly.pdbx_strand_id
1 'polypeptide(L)' 'MWLLRRALLLAALGSRGLSRAMCAQVSDWKSAKSIYEFSAIDIDGNEESLEKYRGFVCIITNVASK' A
#
# COMPACT_ATOMS: atom_id res chain seq x y z
N MET A 1 3.53 -25.69 33.55
CA MET A 1 2.53 -24.70 33.06
C MET A 1 3.08 -23.28 32.83
N TRP A 2 4.38 -22.99 33.07
CA TRP A 2 4.98 -21.66 32.85
C TRP A 2 5.76 -21.55 31.53
N LEU A 3 6.21 -22.69 30.98
CA LEU A 3 6.93 -22.75 29.69
C LEU A 3 5.99 -22.58 28.48
N LEU A 4 4.75 -23.07 28.57
CA LEU A 4 3.72 -22.91 27.53
C LEU A 4 3.27 -21.45 27.35
N ARG A 5 3.37 -20.62 28.40
CA ARG A 5 3.01 -19.19 28.34
C ARG A 5 4.08 -18.34 27.66
N ARG A 6 5.34 -18.78 27.63
CA ARG A 6 6.43 -18.11 26.91
C ARG A 6 6.37 -18.35 25.40
N ALA A 7 5.85 -19.51 24.98
CA ALA A 7 5.63 -19.80 23.56
C ALA A 7 4.58 -18.85 22.94
N LEU A 8 3.55 -18.46 23.68
CA LEU A 8 2.52 -17.52 23.18
C LEU A 8 3.04 -16.08 23.02
N LEU A 9 4.02 -15.65 23.81
CA LEU A 9 4.60 -14.31 23.72
C LEU A 9 5.54 -14.14 22.51
N LEU A 10 6.12 -15.23 22.00
CA LEU A 10 6.92 -15.20 20.77
C LEU A 10 6.07 -15.26 19.49
N ALA A 11 4.82 -15.72 19.56
CA ALA A 11 3.92 -15.73 18.40
C ALA A 11 3.35 -14.34 18.05
N ALA A 12 3.45 -13.36 18.96
CA ALA A 12 2.92 -12.00 18.77
C ALA A 12 3.89 -11.02 18.07
N LEU A 13 5.13 -11.43 17.78
CA LEU A 13 6.16 -10.58 17.13
C LEU A 13 6.37 -10.90 15.65
N GLY A 14 5.54 -11.79 15.09
CA GLY A 14 5.64 -12.27 13.71
C GLY A 14 4.74 -11.55 12.70
N SER A 15 4.48 -10.26 12.85
CA SER A 15 3.79 -9.44 11.82
C SER A 15 4.81 -8.61 11.03
N ARG A 16 5.95 -9.19 10.66
CA ARG A 16 6.87 -8.54 9.72
C ARG A 16 6.40 -8.80 8.29
N GLY A 17 5.79 -7.77 7.73
CA GLY A 17 5.80 -7.51 6.29
C GLY A 17 4.74 -8.23 5.48
N LEU A 18 3.47 -7.85 5.65
CA LEU A 18 2.64 -7.76 4.45
C LEU A 18 3.23 -6.62 3.61
N SER A 19 4.07 -6.96 2.63
CA SER A 19 4.35 -6.07 1.51
C SER A 19 3.02 -5.79 0.83
N ARG A 20 2.33 -4.76 1.32
CA ARG A 20 1.13 -4.24 0.70
C ARG A 20 1.60 -3.75 -0.67
N ALA A 21 1.09 -4.36 -1.73
CA ALA A 21 1.47 -4.01 -3.08
C ALA A 21 1.32 -2.48 -3.24
N MET A 22 2.39 -1.78 -3.66
CA MET A 22 2.40 -0.30 -3.77
C MET A 22 1.58 0.22 -4.95
N CYS A 23 0.73 -0.62 -5.55
CA CYS A 23 -0.15 -0.20 -6.63
C CYS A 23 -1.26 0.68 -6.08
N ALA A 24 -1.72 1.64 -6.89
CA ALA A 24 -2.89 2.40 -6.54
C ALA A 24 -4.09 1.44 -6.47
N GLN A 25 -4.78 1.39 -5.34
CA GLN A 25 -5.85 0.41 -5.11
C GLN A 25 -7.18 1.14 -4.90
N VAL A 26 -8.14 0.84 -5.76
CA VAL A 26 -9.56 1.08 -5.50
C VAL A 26 -10.25 -0.28 -5.54
N SER A 27 -11.23 -0.49 -4.67
CA SER A 27 -11.94 -1.78 -4.53
C SER A 27 -12.63 -2.23 -5.82
N ASP A 28 -13.02 -1.28 -6.66
CA ASP A 28 -13.62 -1.52 -7.97
C ASP A 28 -12.91 -0.73 -9.07
N TRP A 29 -11.67 -1.11 -9.36
CA TRP A 29 -10.86 -0.45 -10.39
C TRP A 29 -11.48 -0.52 -11.78
N LYS A 30 -12.45 -1.42 -12.00
CA LYS A 30 -13.16 -1.55 -13.27
C LYS A 30 -14.24 -0.48 -13.46
N SER A 31 -14.77 0.10 -12.38
CA SER A 31 -15.78 1.17 -12.46
C SER A 31 -15.20 2.57 -12.32
N ALA A 32 -13.92 2.70 -11.94
CA ALA A 32 -13.24 3.98 -11.84
C ALA A 32 -13.23 4.73 -13.18
N LYS A 33 -13.53 6.03 -13.16
CA LYS A 33 -13.64 6.85 -14.37
C LYS A 33 -12.40 7.70 -14.63
N SER A 34 -11.55 7.85 -13.62
CA SER A 34 -10.35 8.66 -13.69
C SER A 34 -9.28 8.14 -12.74
N ILE A 35 -8.03 8.53 -12.99
CA ILE A 35 -6.91 8.22 -12.09
C ILE A 35 -7.07 8.88 -10.72
N TYR A 36 -7.88 9.92 -10.61
CA TYR A 36 -8.05 10.71 -9.40
C TYR A 36 -8.88 10.01 -8.32
N GLU A 37 -9.58 8.93 -8.68
CA GLU A 37 -10.35 8.08 -7.77
C GLU A 37 -9.46 7.06 -7.02
N PHE A 38 -8.16 7.08 -7.29
CA PHE A 38 -7.20 6.17 -6.68
C PHE A 38 -6.31 6.90 -5.67
N SER A 39 -5.83 6.14 -4.70
CA SER A 39 -4.73 6.52 -3.80
C SER A 39 -3.60 5.52 -3.93
N ALA A 40 -2.36 5.96 -3.68
CA ALA A 40 -1.16 5.13 -3.70
C ALA A 40 -0.32 5.41 -2.46
N ILE A 41 0.49 4.42 -2.06
CA ILE A 41 1.49 4.63 -1.02
C ILE A 41 2.71 5.28 -1.67
N ASP A 42 3.14 6.43 -1.15
CA ASP A 42 4.35 7.10 -1.62
C ASP A 42 5.63 6.40 -1.12
N ILE A 43 6.80 6.93 -1.52
CA ILE A 43 8.11 6.36 -1.16
C ILE A 43 8.43 6.51 0.34
N ASP A 44 7.74 7.40 1.04
CA ASP A 44 7.89 7.65 2.48
C ASP A 44 6.90 6.81 3.31
N GLY A 45 6.01 6.07 2.65
CA GLY A 45 5.03 5.18 3.28
C GLY A 45 3.68 5.80 3.58
N ASN A 46 3.40 7.01 3.08
CA ASN A 46 2.12 7.70 3.30
C ASN A 46 1.10 7.32 2.22
N GLU A 47 -0.17 7.19 2.61
CA GLU A 47 -1.26 7.01 1.66
C GLU A 47 -1.68 8.36 1.06
N GLU A 48 -1.43 8.52 -0.24
CA GLU A 48 -1.59 9.76 -0.97
C GLU A 48 -2.65 9.61 -2.07
N SER A 49 -3.61 10.53 -2.12
CA SER A 49 -4.61 10.56 -3.20
C SER A 49 -3.99 11.12 -4.49
N LEU A 50 -4.32 10.51 -5.63
CA LEU A 50 -3.92 11.01 -6.94
C LEU A 50 -4.73 12.25 -7.38
N GLU A 51 -5.80 12.61 -6.67
CA GLU A 51 -6.59 13.84 -6.87
C GLU A 51 -5.71 15.10 -6.89
N LYS A 52 -4.59 15.10 -6.15
CA LYS A 52 -3.64 16.23 -6.11
C LYS A 52 -3.05 16.61 -7.47
N TYR A 53 -3.14 15.72 -8.46
CA TYR A 53 -2.66 15.96 -9.82
C TYR A 53 -3.75 16.47 -10.78
N ARG A 54 -4.95 16.78 -10.29
CA ARG A 54 -6.01 17.35 -11.13
C ARG A 54 -5.57 18.66 -11.76
N GLY A 55 -5.77 18.77 -13.08
CA GLY A 55 -5.38 19.95 -13.86
C GLY A 55 -3.96 19.86 -14.43
N PHE A 56 -3.20 18.80 -14.13
CA PHE A 56 -1.89 18.55 -14.71
C PHE A 56 -1.94 17.40 -15.72
N VAL A 57 -1.12 17.51 -16.77
CA VAL A 57 -0.84 16.38 -17.66
C VAL A 57 0.14 15.45 -16.94
N CYS A 58 -0.24 14.19 -16.76
CA CYS A 58 0.52 13.22 -15.97
C CYS A 58 1.06 12.08 -16.84
N ILE A 59 2.28 11.63 -16.54
CA ILE A 59 2.84 10.39 -17.08
C ILE A 59 2.88 9.38 -15.93
N ILE A 60 2.25 8.23 -16.13
CA ILE A 60 2.31 7.09 -15.20
C ILE A 60 3.20 6.04 -15.84
N THR A 61 4.24 5.62 -15.14
CA THR A 61 5.22 4.64 -15.65
C THR A 61 5.57 3.61 -14.60
N ASN A 62 5.86 2.40 -15.04
CA ASN A 62 6.52 1.39 -14.22
C ASN A 62 8.04 1.58 -14.37
N VAL A 63 8.72 1.81 -13.24
CA VAL A 63 10.17 1.91 -13.19
C VAL A 63 10.74 0.60 -12.63
N ALA A 64 11.67 -0.01 -13.36
CA ALA A 64 12.53 -1.07 -12.84
C ALA A 64 13.89 -0.46 -12.48
N SER A 65 14.24 -0.43 -11.18
CA SER A 65 15.56 -0.02 -10.69
C SER A 65 16.48 -1.24 -10.47
N LYS A 66 17.79 -1.01 -10.55
CA LYS A 66 18.84 -2.01 -10.31
C LYS A 66 19.19 -2.15 -8.84
#